data_AF-A0A7T0LJ67-F1
#
_entry.id   AF-A0A7T0LJ67-F1
#
_cell.length_a   1.000
_cell.length_b   1.000
_cell.length_c   1.000
_cell.angle_alpha   90.00
_cell.angle_beta   90.00
_cell.angle_gamma   90.00
#
_symmetry.space_group_name_H-M   'P 1'
#
loop_
_entity.id
_entity.type
_entity.pdbx_description
1 polymer ?
#
loop_
_entity_poly.entity_id
_entity_poly.type
_entity_poly.pdbx_seq_one_letter_code
_entity_poly.pdbx_strand_id
1 'polypeptide(L)' 'MPTSNLVRVFTEEELETRRATVIAELERRFGSLERALEREQDWDYDDEEARLFSEYHAVVFLLSD' A
#
# COMPACT_ATOMS: atom_id res chain seq x y z
N MET A 1 -7.92 19.87 21.41
CA MET A 1 -8.57 19.63 20.11
C MET A 1 -9.02 18.19 20.12
N PRO A 2 -10.32 17.86 20.01
CA PRO A 2 -10.69 16.47 19.78
C PRO A 2 -10.25 16.14 18.35
N THR A 3 -9.30 15.21 18.21
CA THR A 3 -9.08 14.54 16.93
C THR A 3 -10.39 13.85 16.59
N SER A 4 -11.15 14.39 15.64
CA SER A 4 -12.25 13.65 15.03
C SER A 4 -11.64 12.36 14.48
N ASN A 5 -11.78 11.26 15.21
CA ASN A 5 -11.33 9.94 14.78
C ASN A 5 -12.18 9.56 13.59
N LEU A 6 -11.74 9.97 12.40
CA LEU A 6 -12.40 9.72 11.14
C LEU A 6 -12.13 8.27 10.76
N VAL A 7 -12.89 7.35 11.36
CA VAL A 7 -12.92 5.96 10.92
C VAL A 7 -13.66 5.94 9.61
N ARG A 8 -12.94 5.69 8.51
CA ARG A 8 -13.54 5.45 7.20
C ARG A 8 -13.69 3.95 7.00
N VAL A 9 -14.90 3.53 6.68
CA VAL A 9 -15.18 2.17 6.23
C VAL A 9 -15.03 2.15 4.71
N PHE A 10 -14.42 1.08 4.20
CA PHE A 10 -14.26 0.83 2.77
C PHE A 10 -15.07 -0.41 2.38
N THR A 11 -15.61 -0.43 1.17
CA THR A 11 -16.09 -1.66 0.56
C THR A 11 -14.92 -2.51 0.07
N GLU A 12 -15.15 -3.81 -0.13
CA GLU A 12 -14.15 -4.70 -0.74
C GLU A 12 -13.71 -4.20 -2.13
N GLU A 13 -14.66 -3.74 -2.96
CA GLU A 13 -14.37 -3.18 -4.29
C GLU A 13 -13.49 -1.91 -4.22
N GLU A 14 -13.72 -1.04 -3.24
CA GLU A 14 -12.87 0.13 -3.00
C GLU A 14 -11.45 -0.28 -2.60
N LEU A 15 -11.31 -1.33 -1.78
CA LEU A 15 -10.01 -1.86 -1.36
C LEU A 15 -9.29 -2.54 -2.53
N GLU A 16 -9.96 -3.34 -3.35
CA GLU A 16 -9.36 -3.96 -4.53
C GLU A 16 -8.92 -2.93 -5.56
N THR A 17 -9.74 -1.89 -5.79
CA THR A 17 -9.36 -0.77 -6.65
C THR A 17 -8.12 -0.06 -6.10
N ARG A 18 -8.05 0.12 -4.77
CA ARG A 18 -6.90 0.74 -4.14
C ARG A 18 -5.66 -0.14 -4.26
N ARG A 19 -5.80 -1.45 -4.02
CA ARG A 19 -4.72 -2.43 -4.17
C ARG A 19 -4.13 -2.39 -5.57
N ALA A 20 -4.99 -2.44 -6.59
CA ALA A 20 -4.58 -2.35 -7.99
C ALA A 20 -3.82 -1.04 -8.28
N THR A 21 -4.27 0.08 -7.72
CA THR A 21 -3.60 1.37 -7.87
C THR A 21 -2.20 1.35 -7.26
N VAL A 22 -2.06 0.84 -6.03
CA VAL A 22 -0.76 0.78 -5.34
C VAL A 22 0.19 -0.19 -6.04
N ILE A 23 -0.31 -1.35 -6.49
CA ILE A 23 0.48 -2.31 -7.28
C ILE A 23 0.99 -1.65 -8.56
N ALA A 24 0.13 -0.94 -9.31
CA ALA A 24 0.55 -0.27 -10.54
C ALA A 24 1.65 0.78 -10.29
N GLU A 25 1.60 1.53 -9.18
CA GLU A 25 2.65 2.48 -8.82
C GLU A 25 3.96 1.78 -8.43
N LEU A 26 3.89 0.68 -7.67
CA LEU A 26 5.06 -0.14 -7.32
C LEU A 26 5.69 -0.78 -8.56
N GLU A 27 4.88 -1.33 -9.46
CA GLU A 27 5.34 -1.91 -10.73
C GLU A 27 5.95 -0.85 -11.63
N ARG A 28 5.37 0.35 -11.69
CA ARG A 28 5.95 1.47 -12.45
C ARG A 28 7.34 1.85 -11.91
N ARG A 29 7.55 1.79 -10.59
CA ARG A 29 8.80 2.21 -9.94
C ARG A 29 9.88 1.12 -9.96
N PHE A 30 9.52 -0.14 -9.74
CA PHE A 30 10.47 -1.24 -9.55
C PHE A 30 10.46 -2.30 -10.66
N GLY A 31 9.54 -2.19 -11.61
CA GLY A 31 9.38 -3.09 -12.77
C GLY A 31 8.44 -4.28 -12.53
N SER A 32 8.27 -4.69 -11.27
CA SER A 32 7.26 -5.67 -10.87
C SER A 32 6.96 -5.55 -9.37
N LEU A 33 5.81 -6.04 -8.93
CA LEU A 33 5.49 -6.12 -7.50
C LEU A 33 6.50 -7.00 -6.74
N GLU A 34 6.92 -8.12 -7.33
CA GLU A 34 7.94 -9.00 -6.75
C GLU A 34 9.23 -8.24 -6.46
N ARG A 35 9.76 -7.51 -7.45
CA ARG A 35 10.97 -6.70 -7.29
C ARG A 35 10.80 -5.58 -6.27
N ALA A 36 9.60 -5.00 -6.18
CA ALA A 36 9.28 -4.01 -5.17
C ALA A 36 9.36 -4.58 -3.75
N LEU A 37 8.81 -5.79 -3.54
CA LEU A 37 8.83 -6.48 -2.24
C LEU A 37 10.22 -7.05 -1.90
N GLU A 38 11.02 -7.42 -2.89
CA GLU A 38 12.45 -7.72 -2.68
C GLU A 38 13.20 -6.47 -2.21
N ARG A 39 12.96 -5.33 -2.87
CA ARG A 39 13.57 -4.04 -2.52
C ARG A 39 13.20 -3.55 -1.12
N GLU A 40 11.98 -3.80 -0.66
CA GLU A 40 11.55 -3.45 0.70
C GLU A 40 12.45 -4.08 1.78
N GLN A 41 12.99 -5.27 1.52
CA GLN A 41 13.87 -6.00 2.46
C GLN A 41 15.25 -5.36 2.63
N ASP A 42 15.62 -4.38 1.80
CA ASP A 42 16.87 -3.64 1.93
C ASP A 42 16.81 -2.60 3.06
N TRP A 43 15.60 -2.21 3.50
CA TRP A 43 15.35 -1.18 4.54
C TRP A 43 15.98 0.21 4.24
N ASP A 44 16.41 0.43 3.01
CA ASP A 44 17.04 1.66 2.55
C ASP A 44 16.14 2.32 1.50
N TYR A 45 14.99 2.84 1.91
CA TYR A 45 14.00 3.42 1.02
C TYR A 45 13.57 4.82 1.48
N ASP A 46 13.17 5.65 0.52
CA ASP A 46 12.74 7.02 0.81
C ASP A 46 11.32 7.07 1.41
N ASP A 47 10.87 8.27 1.83
CA ASP A 47 9.54 8.45 2.43
C ASP A 47 8.39 8.08 1.47
N GLU A 48 8.59 8.22 0.16
CA GLU A 48 7.57 7.88 -0.84
C GLU A 48 7.45 6.36 -0.99
N GLU A 49 8.59 5.67 -1.03
CA GLU A 49 8.67 4.21 -1.04
C GLU A 49 8.08 3.63 0.26
N ALA A 50 8.47 4.19 1.41
CA ALA A 50 7.92 3.82 2.71
C ALA A 50 6.39 3.92 2.73
N ARG A 51 5.84 4.99 2.15
CA ARG A 51 4.40 5.19 2.03
C ARG A 51 3.75 4.15 1.12
N LEU A 52 4.32 3.88 -0.05
CA LEU A 52 3.78 2.90 -1.00
C LEU A 52 3.77 1.48 -0.41
N PHE A 53 4.86 1.07 0.24
CA PHE A 53 4.95 -0.23 0.92
C PHE A 53 3.92 -0.32 2.06
N SER A 54 3.84 0.70 2.90
CA SER A 54 2.87 0.74 4.00
C SER A 54 1.43 0.66 3.49
N GLU A 55 1.11 1.37 2.39
CA GLU A 55 -0.23 1.36 1.80
C GLU A 55 -0.57 0.00 1.18
N TYR A 56 0.39 -0.63 0.50
CA TYR A 56 0.23 -1.98 -0.04
C TYR A 56 -0.11 -2.98 1.08
N HIS A 57 0.70 -3.03 2.14
CA HIS A 57 0.47 -3.95 3.26
C HIS A 57 -0.82 -3.65 4.00
N ALA A 58 -1.18 -2.38 4.18
CA ALA A 58 -2.44 -2.00 4.81
C ALA A 58 -3.66 -2.49 4.02
N VAL A 59 -3.65 -2.33 2.70
CA VAL A 59 -4.77 -2.77 1.85
C VAL A 59 -4.84 -4.29 1.76
N VAL A 60 -3.69 -4.97 1.62
CA VAL A 60 -3.63 -6.44 1.64
C VAL A 60 -4.15 -6.99 2.98
N PHE A 61 -3.78 -6.37 4.09
CA PHE A 61 -4.29 -6.72 5.41
C PHE A 61 -5.82 -6.56 5.49
N LEU A 62 -6.37 -5.44 5.00
CA LEU A 62 -7.82 -5.18 5.04
C LEU A 62 -8.63 -6.10 4.11
N LEU A 63 -8.00 -6.67 3.08
CA LEU A 63 -8.59 -7.66 2.17
C LEU A 63 -8.35 -9.11 2.62
N SER A 64 -7.53 -9.33 3.65
CA SER A 64 -7.30 -10.67 4.19
C SER A 64 -8.45 -11.04 5.13
N ASP A 65 -9.11 -12.17 4.86
CA ASP A 65 -10.21 -12.74 5.67
C ASP A 65 -9.72 -13.29 7.02
#